data_AF-A0A7C2T3B0-F1
#
_entry.id   AF-A0A7C2T3B0-F1
#
_cell.length_a   1.000
_cell.length_b   1.000
_cell.length_c   1.000
_cell.angle_alpha   90.00
_cell.angle_beta   90.00
_cell.angle_gamma   90.00
#
_symmetry.space_group_name_H-M   'P 1'
#
loop_
_entity.id
_entity.type
_entity.pdbx_description
1 polymer ?
#
loop_
_entity_poly.entity_id
_entity_poly.type
_entity_poly.pdbx_seq_one_letter_code
_entity_poly.pdbx_strand_id
1 'polypeptide(L)'
;MLKTAIAAAVLLAIAAPASAADFNDAKALCASGIAAKLGKTLEGANVKLVKGRQGAGTQVTVTVSFPDGVASTAQCKVKQGAVASLEVVS
;
A
#
# COMPACT_ATOMS: atom_id res chain seq x y z
N MET A 1 -37.81 -7.04 -42.25
CA MET A 1 -36.80 -6.05 -41.87
C MET A 1 -36.97 -5.74 -40.39
N LEU A 2 -36.11 -6.26 -39.51
CA LEU A 2 -35.84 -5.64 -38.22
C LEU A 2 -34.50 -6.18 -37.70
N LYS A 3 -33.46 -5.37 -37.86
CA LYS A 3 -32.10 -5.62 -37.41
C LYS A 3 -32.03 -5.30 -35.92
N THR A 4 -32.08 -6.29 -35.05
CA THR A 4 -31.78 -6.08 -33.63
C THR A 4 -30.31 -6.37 -33.41
N ALA A 5 -29.51 -5.30 -33.46
CA ALA A 5 -28.09 -5.33 -33.14
C ALA A 5 -27.94 -5.65 -31.63
N ILE A 6 -27.37 -6.82 -31.33
CA ILE A 6 -26.90 -7.14 -29.98
C ILE A 6 -25.57 -6.42 -29.82
N ALA A 7 -25.59 -5.33 -29.06
CA ALA A 7 -24.39 -4.62 -28.65
C ALA A 7 -23.54 -5.54 -27.76
N ALA A 8 -22.48 -6.09 -28.34
CA ALA A 8 -21.45 -6.80 -27.58
C ALA A 8 -20.72 -5.77 -26.70
N ALA A 9 -21.09 -5.75 -25.42
CA ALA A 9 -20.34 -5.03 -24.39
C ALA A 9 -18.96 -5.69 -24.25
N VAL A 10 -17.98 -5.13 -24.94
CA VAL A 10 -16.57 -5.42 -24.68
C VAL A 10 -16.25 -4.86 -23.30
N LEU A 11 -16.26 -5.73 -22.28
CA LEU A 11 -15.60 -5.44 -21.01
C LEU A 11 -14.11 -5.29 -21.31
N LEU A 12 -13.65 -4.06 -21.53
CA LEU A 12 -12.25 -3.73 -21.33
C LEU A 12 -11.97 -3.91 -19.84
N ALA A 13 -11.42 -5.07 -19.48
CA ALA A 13 -10.64 -5.22 -18.27
C ALA A 13 -9.41 -4.31 -18.42
N ILE A 14 -9.58 -3.03 -18.11
CA ILE A 14 -8.50 -2.12 -17.78
C ILE A 14 -7.80 -2.71 -16.57
N ALA A 15 -6.78 -3.53 -16.83
CA ALA A 15 -5.75 -3.83 -15.86
C ALA A 15 -5.14 -2.48 -15.48
N ALA A 16 -5.65 -1.90 -14.39
CA ALA A 16 -4.98 -0.81 -13.73
C ALA A 16 -3.52 -1.25 -13.52
N PRO A 17 -2.54 -0.39 -13.84
CA PRO A 17 -1.13 -0.75 -13.69
C PRO A 17 -0.92 -1.18 -12.24
N ALA A 18 -0.64 -2.47 -12.05
CA ALA A 18 -0.39 -3.09 -10.73
C ALA A 18 0.60 -2.26 -9.89
N SER A 19 1.50 -1.55 -10.58
CA SER A 19 2.53 -0.69 -10.02
C SER A 19 2.06 0.45 -9.11
N ALA A 20 0.83 0.96 -9.21
CA ALA A 20 0.33 2.01 -8.30
C ALA A 20 -0.42 1.44 -7.08
N ALA A 21 -1.08 0.29 -7.26
CA ALA A 21 -1.73 -0.42 -6.17
C ALA A 21 -0.69 -0.99 -5.19
N ASP A 22 0.42 -1.50 -5.71
CA ASP A 22 1.52 -2.10 -4.93
C ASP A 22 2.08 -1.17 -3.84
N PHE A 23 2.26 0.13 -4.12
CA PHE A 23 2.85 1.04 -3.15
C PHE A 23 1.85 1.53 -2.09
N ASN A 24 0.60 1.77 -2.46
CA ASN A 24 -0.42 2.18 -1.50
C ASN A 24 -0.81 1.02 -0.58
N ASP A 25 -0.92 -0.19 -1.12
CA ASP A 25 -1.16 -1.40 -0.35
C ASP A 25 0.03 -1.70 0.58
N ALA A 26 1.26 -1.67 0.04
CA ALA A 26 2.46 -1.84 0.84
C ALA A 26 2.60 -0.78 1.93
N LYS A 27 2.20 0.47 1.64
CA LYS A 27 2.18 1.56 2.62
C LYS A 27 1.20 1.26 3.76
N ALA A 28 -0.02 0.82 3.45
CA ALA A 28 -1.04 0.49 4.45
C ALA A 28 -0.62 -0.71 5.31
N LEU A 29 -0.09 -1.76 4.69
CA LEU A 29 0.46 -2.93 5.37
C LEU A 29 1.63 -2.55 6.29
N CYS A 30 2.56 -1.74 5.79
CA CYS A 30 3.71 -1.27 6.56
C CYS A 30 3.28 -0.42 7.76
N ALA A 31 2.37 0.54 7.55
CA ALA A 31 1.84 1.37 8.61
C ALA A 31 1.14 0.54 9.69
N SER A 32 0.36 -0.46 9.28
CA SER A 32 -0.33 -1.37 10.20
C SER A 32 0.66 -2.19 11.03
N GLY A 33 1.75 -2.66 10.41
CA GLY A 33 2.83 -3.35 11.11
C GLY A 33 3.58 -2.46 12.10
N ILE A 34 3.83 -1.19 11.76
CA ILE A 34 4.41 -0.20 12.68
C ILE A 34 3.48 0.02 13.88
N ALA A 35 2.19 0.25 13.62
CA ALA A 35 1.19 0.49 14.66
C ALA A 35 1.05 -0.72 15.60
N ALA A 36 0.96 -1.94 15.05
CA ALA A 36 0.94 -3.17 15.83
C ALA A 36 2.21 -3.33 16.69
N LYS A 37 3.40 -3.03 16.15
CA LYS A 37 4.67 -3.10 16.89
C LYS A 37 4.76 -2.08 18.02
N LEU A 38 4.14 -0.91 17.83
CA LEU A 38 4.06 0.15 18.84
C LEU A 38 2.87 -0.02 19.79
N GLY A 39 2.01 -1.02 19.58
CA GLY A 39 0.77 -1.19 20.35
C GLY A 39 -0.22 -0.04 20.16
N LYS A 40 -0.20 0.62 19.00
CA LYS A 40 -1.03 1.79 18.67
C LYS A 40 -2.01 1.49 17.55
N THR A 41 -3.05 2.31 17.43
CA THR A 41 -3.96 2.32 16.28
C THR A 41 -3.51 3.38 15.27
N LEU A 42 -3.88 3.18 14.00
CA LEU A 42 -3.66 4.18 12.95
C LEU A 42 -4.76 5.27 12.93
N GLU A 43 -5.63 5.30 13.95
CA GLU A 43 -6.76 6.22 14.00
C GLU A 43 -6.24 7.66 14.18
N GLY A 44 -6.50 8.52 13.19
CA GLY A 44 -5.93 9.87 13.13
C GLY A 44 -4.42 9.93 12.83
N ALA A 45 -3.76 8.79 12.57
CA ALA A 45 -2.34 8.78 12.24
C ALA A 45 -2.09 9.27 10.80
N ASN A 46 -1.08 10.13 10.63
CA ASN A 46 -0.63 10.55 9.32
C ASN A 46 0.41 9.55 8.80
N VAL A 47 0.06 8.83 7.74
CA VAL A 47 0.95 7.87 7.10
C VAL A 47 1.53 8.49 5.83
N LYS A 48 2.84 8.69 5.79
CA LYS A 48 3.57 9.25 4.64
C LYS A 48 4.51 8.21 4.06
N LEU A 49 4.39 7.95 2.75
CA LEU A 49 5.38 7.17 2.03
C LEU A 49 6.56 8.09 1.70
N VAL A 50 7.72 7.80 2.29
CA VAL A 50 8.96 8.56 2.11
C VAL A 50 9.67 8.10 0.84
N LYS A 51 9.73 6.78 0.63
CA LYS A 51 10.43 6.18 -0.51
C LYS A 51 9.76 4.87 -0.90
N GLY A 52 9.70 4.58 -2.19
CA GLY A 52 9.23 3.31 -2.71
C GLY A 52 10.20 2.81 -3.77
N ARG A 53 10.54 1.53 -3.74
CA ARG A 53 11.33 0.86 -4.76
C ARG A 53 10.62 -0.43 -5.16
N GLN A 54 10.22 -0.50 -6.43
CA GLN A 54 9.74 -1.75 -7.04
C GLN A 54 10.94 -2.52 -7.62
N GLY A 55 10.92 -3.84 -7.44
CA GLY A 55 11.94 -4.79 -7.87
C GLY A 55 11.46 -6.22 -7.61
N ALA A 56 12.34 -7.16 -7.24
CA ALA A 56 11.94 -8.52 -6.83
C ALA A 56 11.08 -8.59 -5.55
N GLY A 57 10.78 -7.43 -4.95
CA GLY A 57 9.79 -7.17 -3.93
C GLY A 57 9.60 -5.66 -3.82
N THR A 58 8.42 -5.23 -3.40
CA THR A 58 8.07 -3.81 -3.24
C THR A 58 8.61 -3.33 -1.89
N GLN A 59 9.69 -2.57 -1.90
CA GLN A 59 10.28 -2.00 -0.68
C GLN A 59 9.78 -0.57 -0.49
N VAL A 60 9.13 -0.29 0.64
CA VAL A 60 8.58 1.02 0.99
C VAL A 60 9.15 1.52 2.30
N THR A 61 9.50 2.78 2.38
CA THR A 61 9.81 3.47 3.63
C THR A 61 8.63 4.36 3.96
N VAL A 62 8.03 4.11 5.13
CA VAL A 62 6.82 4.78 5.58
C VAL A 62 7.11 5.43 6.93
N THR A 63 6.75 6.71 7.04
CA THR A 63 6.70 7.43 8.31
C THR A 63 5.25 7.48 8.77
N VAL A 64 4.99 7.01 9.98
CA VAL A 64 3.69 7.10 10.66
C VAL A 64 3.83 8.10 11.78
N SER A 65 3.08 9.19 11.72
CA SER A 65 2.96 10.17 12.79
C SER A 65 1.62 9.99 13.48
N PHE A 66 1.66 9.59 14.75
CA PHE A 66 0.48 9.37 15.57
C PHE A 66 0.00 10.70 16.19
N PRO A 67 -1.30 10.81 16.52
CA PRO A 67 -1.88 12.03 17.07
C PRO A 67 -1.31 12.42 18.45
N ASP A 68 -0.71 11.48 19.17
CA ASP A 68 -0.04 11.76 20.45
C ASP A 68 1.36 12.40 20.29
N GLY A 69 1.76 12.71 19.05
CA GLY A 69 3.04 13.37 18.73
C GLY A 69 4.20 12.42 18.50
N VAL A 70 4.00 11.11 18.69
CA VAL A 70 5.01 10.10 18.36
C VAL A 70 5.06 9.89 16.85
N ALA A 71 6.24 9.98 16.26
CA ALA A 71 6.47 9.60 14.88
C ALA A 71 7.41 8.39 14.81
N SER A 72 7.18 7.50 13.85
CA SER A 72 8.03 6.34 13.62
C SER A 72 8.18 6.09 12.13
N THR A 73 9.43 5.96 11.69
CA THR A 73 9.75 5.61 10.31
C THR A 73 10.17 4.15 10.27
N ALA A 74 9.60 3.38 9.35
CA ALA A 74 10.03 2.01 9.09
C ALA A 74 10.18 1.76 7.60
N GLN A 75 11.13 0.90 7.27
CA GLN A 75 11.26 0.29 5.96
C GLN A 75 10.56 -1.07 5.98
N CYS A 76 9.65 -1.28 5.04
CA CYS A 76 8.95 -2.52 4.84
C CYS A 76 9.25 -3.09 3.47
N LYS A 77 9.46 -4.39 3.41
CA LYS A 77 9.57 -5.12 2.15
C LYS A 77 8.32 -5.96 1.98
N VAL A 78 7.54 -5.66 0.96
CA VAL A 78 6.31 -6.37 0.62
C VAL A 78 6.58 -7.30 -0.55
N LYS A 79 6.18 -8.56 -0.41
CA LYS A 79 6.25 -9.57 -1.47
C LYS A 79 4.91 -10.28 -1.52
N GLN A 80 4.36 -10.44 -2.72
CA GLN A 80 3.09 -11.16 -2.92
C GLN A 80 1.93 -10.65 -2.03
N GLY A 81 1.87 -9.33 -1.78
CA GLY A 81 0.81 -8.73 -0.94
C GLY A 81 0.97 -8.91 0.57
N ALA A 82 2.14 -9.37 1.05
CA ALA A 82 2.42 -9.49 2.48
C ALA A 82 3.73 -8.79 2.88
N VAL A 83 3.78 -8.27 4.12
CA VAL A 83 5.01 -7.70 4.70
C VAL A 83 6.00 -8.83 4.96
N ALA A 84 7.00 -8.96 4.09
CA ALA A 84 8.08 -9.93 4.21
C ALA A 84 9.19 -9.48 5.18
N SER A 85 9.36 -8.16 5.38
CA SER A 85 10.26 -7.61 6.39
C SER A 85 9.75 -6.26 6.87
N LEU A 86 9.92 -5.96 8.16
CA LEU A 86 9.58 -4.68 8.79
C LEU A 86 10.73 -4.24 9.71
N GLU A 87 11.44 -3.19 9.29
CA GLU A 87 12.60 -2.66 9.97
C GLU A 87 12.31 -1.22 10.40
N VAL A 88 12.20 -0.98 11.70
CA VAL A 88 12.00 0.37 12.24
C VAL A 88 13.34 1.08 12.21
N VAL A 89 13.40 2.21 11.51
CA VAL A 89 14.64 2.94 11.23
C VAL A 89 14.86 4.14 12.16
N SER A 90 13.95 4.35 13.13
CA SER A 90 13.89 5.39 14.18
C SER A 90 14.82 6.59 14.01
#